data_AF-B1KGN4-F1
#
_entry.id   AF-B1KGN4-F1
#
_cell.length_a   1.000
_cell.length_b   1.000
_cell.length_c   1.000
_cell.angle_alpha   90.00
_cell.angle_beta   90.00
_cell.angle_gamma   90.00
#
_symmetry.space_group_name_H-M   'P 1'
#
loop_
_entity.id
_entity.type
_entity.pdbx_description
1 polymer ?
#
loop_
_entity_poly.entity_id
_entity_poly.type
_entity_poly.pdbx_seq_one_letter_code
_entity_poly.pdbx_strand_id
1 'polypeptide(L)' 'MKNTIATRSMLLLVAALTSPLVAAHPGHDHQHWSASLIHLLWILPAVIAIGALVHLYRRKRTQSDKG' A
#
# COMPACT_ATOMS: atom_id res chain seq x y z
N MET A 1 -15.64 11.93 -20.00
CA MET A 1 -16.33 11.21 -18.90
C MET A 1 -15.37 11.21 -17.71
N LYS A 2 -15.77 11.73 -16.55
CA LYS A 2 -14.89 11.77 -15.37
C LYS A 2 -14.79 10.34 -14.83
N ASN A 3 -13.59 9.76 -14.74
CA ASN A 3 -13.36 8.41 -14.22
C ASN A 3 -13.57 8.37 -12.69
N THR A 4 -14.83 8.54 -12.27
CA THR A 4 -15.27 8.62 -10.87
C THR A 4 -14.97 7.35 -10.08
N ILE A 5 -14.88 6.19 -10.76
CA ILE A 5 -14.46 4.92 -10.14
C ILE A 5 -13.00 5.01 -9.69
N ALA A 6 -12.10 5.45 -10.57
CA ALA A 6 -10.67 5.59 -10.24
C ALA A 6 -10.45 6.61 -9.11
N THR A 7 -11.20 7.72 -9.13
CA THR A 7 -11.14 8.73 -8.06
C THR A 7 -11.62 8.18 -6.71
N ARG A 8 -12.70 7.40 -6.69
CA ARG A 8 -13.22 6.75 -5.47
C ARG A 8 -12.25 5.71 -4.92
N SER A 9 -11.69 4.86 -5.77
CA SER A 9 -10.69 3.87 -5.38
C SER A 9 -9.41 4.52 -4.82
N MET A 10 -8.97 5.63 -5.43
CA MET A 10 -7.84 6.41 -4.93
C MET A 10 -8.12 7.02 -3.54
N LEU A 11 -9.32 7.57 -3.33
CA LEU A 11 -9.75 8.10 -2.03
C LEU A 11 -9.77 7.02 -0.94
N LEU A 12 -10.29 5.83 -1.25
CA LEU A 12 -10.30 4.70 -0.32
C LEU A 12 -8.88 4.23 0.01
N LEU A 13 -7.98 4.20 -0.97
CA LEU A 13 -6.58 3.85 -0.76
C LEU A 13 -5.89 4.86 0.16
N VAL A 14 -6.09 6.16 -0.09
CA VAL A 14 -5.52 7.23 0.76
C VAL A 14 -6.05 7.12 2.20
N ALA A 15 -7.36 6.94 2.38
CA ALA A 15 -7.96 6.79 3.71
C ALA A 15 -7.44 5.56 4.46
N ALA A 16 -7.24 4.44 3.75
CA ALA A 16 -6.69 3.22 4.35
C ALA A 16 -5.22 3.40 4.80
N LEU A 17 -4.43 4.17 4.04
CA LEU A 17 -3.01 4.41 4.35
C LEU A 17 -2.82 5.44 5.49
N THR A 18 -3.71 6.43 5.62
CA THR A 18 -3.58 7.52 6.61
C THR A 18 -4.28 7.25 7.95
N SER A 19 -5.23 6.32 8.01
CA SER A 19 -5.99 5.98 9.23
C SER A 19 -5.11 5.77 10.49
N PRO A 20 -4.04 4.97 10.47
CA PRO A 20 -3.24 4.75 11.67
C PRO A 20 -2.34 5.92 12.06
N LEU A 21 -2.07 6.89 11.18
CA LEU A 21 -1.37 8.12 11.57
C LEU A 21 -2.24 9.03 12.46
N VAL A 22 -3.57 8.89 12.39
CA VAL A 22 -4.52 9.72 13.17
C VAL A 22 -4.80 9.11 14.55
N ALA A 23 -4.58 7.81 14.75
CA ALA A 23 -4.98 7.09 15.96
C ALA A 23 -3.82 6.72 16.92
N ALA A 24 -2.55 6.84 16.52
CA ALA A 24 -1.43 6.47 17.38
C ALA A 24 -1.17 7.54 18.45
N HIS A 25 -1.53 7.25 19.70
CA HIS A 25 -1.05 8.04 20.84
C HIS A 25 0.39 7.64 21.16
N PRO A 26 1.30 8.60 21.41
CA PRO A 26 2.68 8.26 21.74
C PRO A 26 2.76 7.46 23.04
N GLY A 27 3.43 6.30 22.99
CA GLY A 27 3.87 5.54 24.17
C GLY A 27 3.03 4.31 24.54
N HIS A 28 1.70 4.33 24.40
CA HIS A 28 0.87 3.20 24.86
C HIS A 28 0.73 2.09 23.81
N ASP A 29 0.43 2.45 22.55
CA ASP A 29 0.09 1.47 21.50
C ASP A 29 1.35 0.81 20.87
N HIS A 30 2.53 1.40 21.06
CA HIS A 30 3.80 0.88 20.54
C HIS A 30 4.46 -0.15 21.47
N GLN A 31 4.08 -0.21 22.74
CA GLN A 31 4.61 -1.19 23.70
C GLN A 31 3.75 -2.45 23.82
N HIS A 32 2.59 -2.48 23.17
CA HIS A 32 1.75 -3.67 23.14
C HIS A 32 2.44 -4.77 22.32
N TRP A 33 2.39 -6.02 22.78
CA TRP A 33 3.06 -7.16 22.15
C TRP A 33 2.65 -7.40 20.69
N SER A 34 1.43 -6.99 20.30
CA SER A 34 0.93 -7.05 18.92
C SER A 34 1.41 -5.90 18.02
N ALA A 35 2.07 -4.88 18.57
CA ALA A 35 2.44 -3.66 17.84
C ALA A 35 3.27 -3.98 16.58
N SER A 36 4.27 -4.85 16.69
CA SER A 36 5.11 -5.25 15.54
C SER A 36 4.31 -5.93 14.42
N LEU A 37 3.34 -6.78 14.79
CA LEU A 37 2.47 -7.44 13.82
C LEU A 37 1.55 -6.43 13.12
N ILE A 38 1.00 -5.48 13.86
CA ILE A 38 0.15 -4.41 13.32
C ILE A 38 0.95 -3.53 12.34
N HIS A 39 2.19 -3.15 12.68
CA HIS A 39 3.06 -2.38 11.78
C HIS A 39 3.37 -3.15 10.50
N LEU A 40 3.62 -4.47 10.60
CA LEU A 40 3.84 -5.33 9.43
C LEU A 40 2.61 -5.38 8.53
N LEU A 41 1.41 -5.60 9.10
CA LEU A 41 0.17 -5.66 8.34
C LEU A 41 -0.18 -4.29 7.71
N TRP A 42 0.20 -3.19 8.36
CA TRP A 42 0.02 -1.85 7.80
C TRP A 42 0.89 -1.58 6.58
N ILE A 43 2.16 -2.01 6.60
CA ILE A 43 3.06 -1.78 5.45
C ILE A 43 2.87 -2.80 4.32
N LEU A 44 2.25 -3.96 4.60
CA LEU A 44 2.08 -5.05 3.64
C LEU A 44 1.43 -4.66 2.30
N PRO A 45 0.35 -3.84 2.24
CA PRO A 45 -0.24 -3.41 0.98
C PRO A 45 0.74 -2.62 0.10
N ALA A 46 1.58 -1.78 0.70
CA ALA A 46 2.60 -1.02 -0.02
C ALA A 46 3.67 -1.96 -0.60
N VAL A 47 4.12 -2.95 0.17
CA VAL A 47 5.07 -3.97 -0.29
C VAL A 47 4.51 -4.76 -1.48
N ILE A 48 3.25 -5.20 -1.40
CA ILE A 48 2.57 -5.91 -2.49
C ILE A 48 2.48 -5.03 -3.75
N ALA A 49 2.09 -3.76 -3.59
CA ALA A 49 1.97 -2.82 -4.71
C ALA A 49 3.32 -2.60 -5.42
N ILE A 50 4.40 -2.41 -4.66
CA ILE A 50 5.76 -2.27 -5.20
C ILE A 50 6.18 -3.56 -5.92
N GLY A 51 5.97 -4.72 -5.30
CA GLY A 51 6.30 -6.02 -5.90
C GLY A 51 5.57 -6.24 -7.23
N ALA A 52 4.27 -5.94 -7.28
CA ALA A 52 3.48 -6.02 -8.50
C ALA A 52 3.99 -5.06 -9.58
N LEU A 53 4.32 -3.82 -9.21
CA LEU A 53 4.86 -2.83 -10.14
C LEU A 53 6.19 -3.29 -10.74
N VAL A 54 7.11 -3.78 -9.92
CA VAL A 54 8.41 -4.33 -10.36
C VAL A 54 8.21 -5.53 -11.27
N HIS A 55 7.32 -6.45 -10.92
CA HIS A 55 7.01 -7.63 -11.73
C HIS A 55 6.45 -7.24 -13.11
N LEU A 56 5.49 -6.30 -13.16
CA LEU A 56 4.91 -5.80 -14.40
C LEU A 56 5.95 -5.05 -15.24
N TYR A 57 6.80 -4.22 -14.62
CA TYR A 57 7.88 -3.51 -15.31
C TYR A 57 8.86 -4.48 -15.98
N ARG A 58 9.29 -5.53 -15.26
CA ARG A 58 10.17 -6.57 -15.79
C ARG A 58 9.51 -7.35 -16.93
N ARG A 59 8.22 -7.66 -16.83
CA ARG A 59 7.47 -8.34 -17.89
C ARG A 59 7.38 -7.51 -19.17
N LYS A 60 7.19 -6.19 -19.07
CA LYS A 60 7.15 -5.30 -20.25
C LYS A 60 8.49 -5.27 -20.99
N ARG A 61 9.61 -5.23 -20.25
CA ARG A 61 10.97 -5.26 -20.83
C ARG A 61 11.23 -6.54 -21.64
N THR A 62 10.88 -7.70 -21.09
CA THR A 62 11.12 -8.99 -21.77
C THR A 62 10.23 -9.23 -22.98
N GLN A 63 9.09 -8.55 -23.09
CA GLN A 63 8.24 -8.58 -24.29
C GLN A 63 8.75 -7.61 -25.37
N SER A 64 9.23 -6.42 -24.97
CA SER A 64 9.81 -5.43 -25.88
C SER A 64 11.12 -5.89 -26.52
N ASP A 65 11.85 -6.80 -25.88
CA ASP A 65 13.14 -7.34 -26.36
C ASP A 65 12.96 -8.54 -27.32
N LYS A 66 11.72 -9.03 -27.49
CA LYS A 66 11.38 -10.21 -28.31
C LYS A 66 10.64 -9.88 -29.61
N GLY A 67 10.40 -8.60 -29.91
CA GLY A 67 9.74 -8.13 -31.14
C GLY A 67 10.69 -7.26 -31.96
#